data_AF-A0A9D1JBK5-F1
#
_entry.id   AF-A0A9D1JBK5-F1
#
_cell.length_a   1.000
_cell.length_b   1.000
_cell.length_c   1.000
_cell.angle_alpha   90.00
_cell.angle_beta   90.00
_cell.angle_gamma   90.00
#
_symmetry.space_group_name_H-M   'P 1'
#
loop_
_entity.id
_entity.type
_entity.pdbx_description
1 polymer ?
#
loop_
_entity_poly.entity_id
_entity_poly.type
_entity_poly.pdbx_seq_one_letter_code
_entity_poly.pdbx_strand_id
1 'polypeptide(L)'
;MRLLLIFLAGAAVFYLQRLLYKRIWDRGLDVRVRFGDAFVYEGETTEITEEIVNDKGFPLPALEIRFALDRNLSYLRESAENASLSDKNYRRDVFSLFSRQKKIRTFALACEKRGYYRIDEAELVGYDYFFQKKYYDTRTQHTAIYVYPHLADVRRIRNVCLAITGMRPVRNPLYQDPFAFAGIRSYDRSDPMNRINWKASAKSGEWMVNQFDATTDFSVRCLLDTADDYILTSPHLVEESISIAAALAAELLAGRTDVDILGNGEYLEPAEGLSERTADAAGKLAPRQLEISLRGGSGGLQEMYRRLACIETGHVCCDMAELLAAETDRIRPDCLYVLISKNYDAKMREAAWALAEAGARLLWIRPVDAGETARANGEAVRGTGEAAEGTGEAAKGVSGSGTGDVAGTKAGFRLMDWEVEP
;
A
#
# COMPACT_ATOMS: atom_id res chain seq x y z
N MET A 1 -4.65 77.14 -5.60
CA MET A 1 -4.09 76.64 -4.32
C MET A 1 -4.84 75.43 -3.73
N ARG A 2 -6.19 75.45 -3.62
CA ARG A 2 -6.95 74.31 -3.05
C ARG A 2 -6.76 72.96 -3.77
N LEU A 3 -6.76 72.96 -5.10
CA LEU A 3 -6.49 71.75 -5.90
C LEU A 3 -5.08 71.18 -5.64
N LEU A 4 -4.09 72.05 -5.51
CA LEU A 4 -2.69 71.67 -5.31
C LEU A 4 -2.48 71.04 -3.92
N LEU A 5 -3.20 71.53 -2.89
CA LEU A 5 -3.22 70.93 -1.56
C LEU A 5 -3.87 69.55 -1.53
N ILE A 6 -4.95 69.34 -2.30
CA ILE A 6 -5.59 68.03 -2.42
C ILE A 6 -4.65 67.02 -3.09
N PHE A 7 -3.95 67.42 -4.15
CA PHE A 7 -2.94 66.58 -4.80
C PHE A 7 -1.78 66.22 -3.87
N LEU A 8 -1.25 67.19 -3.11
CA LEU A 8 -0.19 66.97 -2.13
C LEU A 8 -0.65 66.03 -0.99
N ALA A 9 -1.87 66.22 -0.49
CA ALA A 9 -2.44 65.34 0.54
C ALA A 9 -2.65 63.91 0.01
N GLY A 10 -3.17 63.76 -1.21
CA GLY A 10 -3.31 62.46 -1.87
C GLY A 10 -1.97 61.75 -2.06
N ALA A 11 -0.94 62.46 -2.53
CA ALA A 11 0.41 61.92 -2.67
C ALA A 11 1.02 61.53 -1.32
N ALA A 12 0.81 62.31 -0.27
CA ALA A 12 1.28 62.00 1.08
C ALA A 12 0.60 60.74 1.64
N VAL A 13 -0.73 60.61 1.50
CA VAL A 13 -1.48 59.42 1.91
C VAL A 13 -1.02 58.18 1.13
N PHE A 14 -0.83 58.31 -0.18
CA PHE A 14 -0.32 57.25 -1.03
C PHE A 14 1.08 56.77 -0.59
N TYR A 15 2.00 57.69 -0.31
CA TYR A 15 3.34 57.34 0.13
C TYR A 15 3.36 56.74 1.54
N LEU A 16 2.56 57.30 2.46
CA LEU A 16 2.40 56.80 3.82
C LEU A 16 1.83 55.38 3.84
N GLN A 17 0.78 55.13 3.05
CA GLN A 17 0.18 53.80 2.88
C GLN A 17 1.23 52.80 2.41
N ARG A 18 2.04 53.13 1.40
CA ARG A 18 3.10 52.25 0.88
C ARG A 18 4.17 51.93 1.92
N LEU A 19 4.59 52.92 2.71
CA LEU A 19 5.58 52.74 3.79
C LEU A 19 5.06 51.84 4.91
N LEU A 20 3.83 52.10 5.37
CA LEU A 20 3.17 51.31 6.41
C LEU A 20 2.97 49.86 5.96
N TYR A 21 2.45 49.68 4.74
CA TYR A 21 2.15 48.36 4.21
C TYR A 21 3.42 47.52 4.05
N LYS A 22 4.52 48.09 3.55
CA LYS A 22 5.81 47.40 3.44
C LYS A 22 6.31 46.81 4.77
N ARG A 23 5.98 47.42 5.92
CA ARG A 23 6.48 47.03 7.24
C ARG A 23 5.52 46.12 8.03
N ILE A 24 4.24 46.12 7.67
CA ILE A 24 3.17 45.55 8.51
C ILE A 24 2.40 44.44 7.78
N TRP A 25 2.56 44.29 6.46
CA TRP A 25 1.74 43.35 5.67
C TRP A 25 1.86 41.88 6.12
N ASP A 26 3.03 41.45 6.58
CA ASP A 26 3.35 40.08 7.03
C ASP A 26 3.09 39.86 8.53
N ARG A 27 3.11 40.94 9.32
CA ARG A 27 2.95 40.86 10.78
C ARG A 27 1.55 40.41 11.18
N GLY A 28 1.47 39.37 12.01
CA GLY A 28 0.20 38.84 12.50
C GLY A 28 -0.63 38.16 11.41
N LEU A 29 -0.01 37.73 10.31
CA LEU A 29 -0.62 36.86 9.31
C LEU A 29 -0.18 35.42 9.59
N ASP A 30 -1.15 34.55 9.91
CA ASP A 30 -0.94 33.12 10.07
C ASP A 30 -1.67 32.38 8.94
N VAL A 31 -0.98 31.43 8.32
CA VAL A 31 -1.48 30.60 7.22
C VAL A 31 -1.11 29.17 7.51
N ARG A 32 -2.13 28.30 7.60
CA ARG A 32 -1.98 26.89 7.86
C ARG A 32 -2.76 26.09 6.83
N VAL A 33 -2.08 25.12 6.22
CA VAL A 33 -2.68 24.15 5.30
C VAL A 33 -2.67 22.79 6.00
N ARG A 34 -3.82 22.13 6.10
CA ARG A 34 -3.97 20.85 6.82
C ARG A 34 -4.78 19.86 6.00
N PHE A 35 -4.34 18.60 5.99
CA PHE A 35 -5.22 17.50 5.58
C PHE A 35 -6.21 17.22 6.70
N GLY A 36 -7.44 16.84 6.32
CA GLY A 36 -8.50 16.45 7.26
C GLY A 36 -8.18 15.13 7.94
N ASP A 37 -7.61 14.20 7.18
CA ASP A 37 -7.26 12.86 7.63
C ASP A 37 -5.74 12.66 7.66
N ALA A 38 -5.29 11.81 8.58
CA ALA A 38 -3.87 11.41 8.65
C ALA A 38 -3.51 10.33 7.61
N PHE A 39 -4.48 9.51 7.24
CA PHE A 39 -4.34 8.46 6.24
C PHE A 39 -5.66 8.21 5.52
N VAL A 40 -5.58 7.79 4.26
CA VAL A 40 -6.71 7.49 3.37
C VAL A 40 -6.31 6.33 2.45
N TYR A 41 -7.25 5.52 1.97
CA TYR A 41 -6.93 4.47 0.99
C TYR A 41 -6.94 5.02 -0.43
N GLU A 42 -6.14 4.41 -1.31
CA GLU A 42 -6.16 4.73 -2.74
C GLU A 42 -7.58 4.61 -3.33
N GLY A 43 -7.99 5.64 -4.06
CA GLY A 43 -9.33 5.80 -4.62
C GLY A 43 -10.33 6.51 -3.70
N GLU A 44 -10.00 6.71 -2.42
CA GLU A 44 -10.83 7.48 -1.50
C GLU A 44 -10.55 8.99 -1.60
N THR A 45 -11.45 9.77 -1.01
CA THR A 45 -11.39 11.23 -1.01
C THR A 45 -11.04 11.75 0.38
N THR A 46 -10.17 12.76 0.45
CA THR A 46 -9.86 13.49 1.68
C THR A 46 -10.21 14.97 1.53
N GLU A 47 -10.19 15.69 2.64
CA GLU A 47 -10.36 17.15 2.63
C GLU A 47 -9.03 17.85 2.91
N ILE A 48 -8.76 18.95 2.22
CA ILE A 48 -7.69 19.88 2.57
C ILE A 48 -8.30 21.19 3.05
N THR A 49 -7.86 21.64 4.22
CA THR A 49 -8.34 22.86 4.87
C THR A 49 -7.23 23.91 4.87
N GLU A 50 -7.52 25.04 4.25
CA GLU A 50 -6.71 26.26 4.28
C GLU A 50 -7.27 27.21 5.33
N GLU A 51 -6.50 27.44 6.39
CA GLU A 51 -6.83 28.37 7.46
C GLU A 51 -5.95 29.62 7.37
N ILE A 52 -6.58 30.78 7.25
CA ILE A 52 -5.89 32.07 7.18
C ILE A 52 -6.41 32.98 8.28
N VAL A 53 -5.51 33.49 9.10
CA VAL A 53 -5.82 34.40 10.21
C VAL A 53 -5.06 35.70 10.01
N ASN A 54 -5.80 36.80 9.88
CA ASN A 54 -5.24 38.14 9.81
C ASN A 54 -5.44 38.86 11.16
N ASP A 55 -4.54 38.69 12.12
CA ASP A 55 -4.64 39.29 13.46
C ASP A 55 -4.20 40.76 13.53
N LYS A 56 -3.96 41.41 12.39
CA LYS A 56 -3.54 42.82 12.36
C LYS A 56 -4.71 43.80 12.22
N GLY A 57 -4.44 45.04 12.60
CA GLY A 57 -5.34 46.20 12.46
C GLY A 57 -5.64 46.60 11.02
N PHE A 58 -4.88 46.09 10.04
CA PHE A 58 -4.95 46.48 8.64
C PHE A 58 -5.58 45.38 7.77
N PRO A 59 -6.53 45.73 6.89
CA PRO A 59 -7.02 44.82 5.85
C PRO A 59 -5.91 44.39 4.89
N LEU A 60 -6.06 43.17 4.37
CA LEU A 60 -5.39 42.67 3.18
C LEU A 60 -6.42 42.69 2.03
N PRO A 61 -6.29 43.63 1.06
CA PRO A 61 -7.23 43.74 -0.04
C PRO A 61 -7.17 42.52 -0.96
N ALA A 62 -5.96 42.01 -1.21
CA ALA A 62 -5.74 40.71 -1.82
C ALA A 62 -4.48 40.05 -1.24
N LEU A 63 -4.64 38.81 -0.80
CA LEU A 63 -3.61 37.87 -0.42
C LEU A 63 -3.76 36.66 -1.32
N GLU A 64 -2.72 36.33 -2.04
CA GLU A 64 -2.65 35.14 -2.86
C GLU A 64 -1.79 34.10 -2.17
N ILE A 65 -2.29 32.87 -2.11
CA ILE A 65 -1.63 31.73 -1.48
C ILE A 65 -1.37 30.71 -2.56
N ARG A 66 -0.14 30.20 -2.59
CA ARG A 66 0.27 29.15 -3.50
C ARG A 66 0.91 28.02 -2.72
N PHE A 67 0.49 26.82 -3.02
CA PHE A 67 1.17 25.60 -2.58
C PHE A 67 1.06 24.59 -3.71
N ALA A 68 2.04 23.69 -3.74
CA ALA A 68 2.08 22.60 -4.70
C ALA A 68 1.58 21.33 -4.02
N LEU A 69 0.63 20.66 -4.67
CA LEU A 69 0.32 19.27 -4.37
C LEU A 69 1.04 18.36 -5.38
N ASP A 70 1.21 17.11 -4.97
CA ASP A 70 1.67 16.07 -5.89
C ASP A 70 0.64 15.83 -7.02
N ARG A 71 1.12 15.38 -8.19
CA ARG A 71 0.27 15.12 -9.36
C ARG A 71 -0.79 14.05 -9.10
N ASN A 72 -0.51 13.13 -8.17
CA ASN A 72 -1.38 12.01 -7.84
C ASN A 72 -2.52 12.39 -6.87
N LEU A 73 -2.54 13.64 -6.40
CA LEU A 73 -3.64 14.21 -5.64
C LEU A 73 -4.41 15.18 -6.54
N SER A 74 -5.59 14.76 -6.97
CA SER A 74 -6.43 15.57 -7.86
C SER A 74 -7.53 16.29 -7.09
N TYR A 75 -7.84 17.53 -7.50
CA TYR A 75 -8.98 18.26 -6.94
C TYR A 75 -10.25 17.74 -7.60
N LEU A 76 -11.27 17.43 -6.80
CA LEU A 76 -12.59 17.11 -7.33
C LEU A 76 -13.15 18.31 -8.12
N ARG A 77 -13.94 18.05 -9.17
CA ARG A 77 -14.37 19.06 -10.18
C ARG A 77 -14.89 20.37 -9.59
N GLU A 78 -15.60 20.33 -8.46
CA GLU A 78 -16.13 21.54 -7.79
C GLU A 78 -15.03 22.43 -7.18
N SER A 79 -13.84 21.89 -6.96
CA SER A 79 -12.66 22.55 -6.39
C SER A 79 -11.54 22.81 -7.40
N ALA A 80 -11.72 22.44 -8.68
CA ALA A 80 -10.67 22.46 -9.72
C ALA A 80 -10.47 23.83 -10.41
N GLU A 81 -11.33 24.83 -10.14
CA GLU A 81 -11.34 26.12 -10.86
C GLU A 81 -10.04 26.94 -10.74
N ASN A 82 -9.20 26.66 -9.74
CA ASN A 82 -7.93 27.37 -9.48
C ASN A 82 -6.67 26.48 -9.58
N ALA A 83 -6.80 25.25 -10.12
CA ALA A 83 -5.71 24.30 -10.25
C ALA A 83 -5.10 24.38 -11.66
N SER A 84 -3.79 24.59 -11.77
CA SER A 84 -3.07 24.47 -13.05
C SER A 84 -2.38 23.11 -13.13
N LEU A 85 -2.78 22.30 -14.10
CA LEU A 85 -2.20 20.98 -14.36
C LEU A 85 -0.82 21.12 -15.01
N SER A 86 0.23 20.93 -14.22
CA SER A 86 1.63 20.76 -14.65
C SER A 86 2.22 19.54 -13.91
N ASP A 87 3.54 19.31 -13.91
CA ASP A 87 4.19 18.18 -13.21
C ASP A 87 3.92 18.11 -11.70
N LYS A 88 3.48 19.23 -11.11
CA LYS A 88 2.86 19.33 -9.79
C LYS A 88 1.52 20.05 -9.93
N ASN A 89 0.56 19.69 -9.09
CA ASN A 89 -0.75 20.32 -9.07
C ASN A 89 -0.67 21.62 -8.25
N TYR A 90 -0.36 22.72 -8.92
CA TYR A 90 -0.25 24.04 -8.29
C TYR A 90 -1.64 24.66 -8.13
N ARG A 91 -1.96 25.05 -6.89
CA ARG A 91 -3.18 25.80 -6.59
C ARG A 91 -2.82 27.24 -6.27
N ARG A 92 -3.64 28.17 -6.77
CA ARG A 92 -3.51 29.60 -6.55
C ARG A 92 -4.81 30.17 -6.03
N ASP A 93 -4.89 30.38 -4.72
CA ASP A 93 -6.10 30.92 -4.10
C ASP A 93 -5.92 32.38 -3.67
N VAL A 94 -6.91 33.20 -4.02
CA VAL A 94 -6.93 34.63 -3.69
C VAL A 94 -7.97 34.90 -2.62
N PHE A 95 -7.55 35.65 -1.59
CA PHE A 95 -8.35 36.01 -0.43
C PHE A 95 -8.30 37.50 -0.17
N SER A 96 -9.44 38.09 0.17
CA SER A 96 -9.53 39.40 0.82
C SER A 96 -9.79 39.20 2.31
N LEU A 97 -9.00 39.80 3.20
CA LEU A 97 -9.17 39.68 4.65
C LEU A 97 -9.25 41.06 5.26
N PHE A 98 -10.32 41.34 6.01
CA PHE A 98 -10.40 42.53 6.84
C PHE A 98 -9.53 42.39 8.10
N SER A 99 -9.44 43.46 8.87
CA SER A 99 -8.73 43.44 10.14
C SER A 99 -9.31 42.40 11.09
N ARG A 100 -8.45 41.62 11.76
CA ARG A 100 -8.82 40.57 12.73
C ARG A 100 -9.80 39.53 12.17
N GLN A 101 -9.72 39.27 10.86
CA GLN A 101 -10.57 38.30 10.19
C GLN A 101 -9.86 36.96 10.04
N LYS A 102 -10.59 35.89 10.30
CA LYS A 102 -10.22 34.51 9.97
C LYS A 102 -11.06 34.03 8.78
N LYS A 103 -10.42 33.43 7.79
CA LYS A 103 -11.09 32.71 6.69
C LYS A 103 -10.61 31.28 6.66
N ILE A 104 -11.54 30.36 6.48
CA ILE A 104 -11.28 28.93 6.33
C ILE A 104 -11.91 28.52 5.00
N ARG A 105 -11.17 27.80 4.18
CA ARG A 105 -11.73 27.10 3.02
C ARG A 105 -11.35 25.63 3.09
N THR A 106 -12.29 24.78 2.74
CA THR A 106 -12.12 23.34 2.70
C THR A 106 -12.43 22.86 1.30
N PHE A 107 -11.59 21.98 0.78
CA PHE A 107 -11.71 21.45 -0.57
C PHE A 107 -11.53 19.94 -0.54
N ALA A 108 -12.26 19.25 -1.41
CA ALA A 108 -12.17 17.80 -1.52
C ALA A 108 -11.09 17.41 -2.55
N LEU A 109 -10.23 16.47 -2.15
CA LEU A 109 -9.16 15.87 -2.92
C LEU A 109 -9.48 14.40 -3.16
N ALA A 110 -9.24 13.91 -4.38
CA ALA A 110 -9.22 12.49 -4.69
C ALA A 110 -7.76 11.98 -4.61
N CYS A 111 -7.56 10.89 -3.89
CA CYS A 111 -6.26 10.25 -3.75
C CYS A 111 -6.14 9.17 -4.83
N GLU A 112 -5.54 9.49 -5.98
CA GLU A 112 -5.54 8.59 -7.14
C GLU A 112 -4.48 7.50 -7.04
N LYS A 113 -3.35 7.79 -6.39
CA LYS A 113 -2.25 6.83 -6.25
C LYS A 113 -1.83 6.71 -4.78
N ARG A 114 -1.44 5.49 -4.41
CA ARG A 114 -0.68 5.18 -3.19
C ARG A 114 0.59 6.04 -3.08
N GLY A 115 0.88 6.55 -1.89
CA GLY A 115 2.09 7.34 -1.64
C GLY A 115 2.10 8.06 -0.30
N TYR A 116 3.25 8.65 0.02
CA TYR A 116 3.38 9.63 1.11
C TYR A 116 3.46 11.04 0.52
N TYR A 117 2.47 11.88 0.84
CA TYR A 117 2.36 13.23 0.29
C TYR A 117 2.54 14.27 1.38
N ARG A 118 3.46 15.22 1.16
CA ARG A 118 3.79 16.28 2.12
C ARG A 118 3.73 17.66 1.49
N ILE A 119 3.24 18.62 2.27
CA ILE A 119 3.26 20.04 1.96
C ILE A 119 4.26 20.69 2.91
N ASP A 120 5.40 21.11 2.35
CA ASP A 120 6.51 21.70 3.11
C ASP A 120 6.43 23.21 3.21
N GLU A 121 5.86 23.88 2.20
CA GLU A 121 5.87 25.33 2.11
C GLU A 121 4.59 25.85 1.45
N ALA A 122 4.12 27.00 1.93
CA ALA A 122 3.09 27.80 1.30
C ALA A 122 3.66 29.19 0.97
N GLU A 123 3.68 29.54 -0.31
CA GLU A 123 4.08 30.86 -0.77
C GLU A 123 2.91 31.85 -0.63
N LEU A 124 3.21 33.01 -0.08
CA LEU A 124 2.26 34.11 0.12
C LEU A 124 2.66 35.28 -0.77
N VAL A 125 1.68 35.79 -1.52
CA VAL A 125 1.82 37.00 -2.33
C VAL A 125 0.79 38.02 -1.85
N GLY A 126 1.24 38.97 -1.04
CA GLY A 126 0.43 40.10 -0.59
C GLY A 126 0.41 41.22 -1.63
N TYR A 127 -0.76 41.79 -1.88
CA TYR A 127 -0.92 42.98 -2.73
C TYR A 127 -1.19 44.22 -1.89
N ASP A 128 -0.66 45.36 -2.31
CA ASP A 128 -1.08 46.65 -1.77
C ASP A 128 -2.48 47.05 -2.26
N TYR A 129 -3.08 48.07 -1.63
CA TYR A 129 -4.41 48.57 -1.97
C TYR A 129 -4.57 49.04 -3.42
N PHE A 130 -3.47 49.43 -4.05
CA PHE A 130 -3.46 49.90 -5.44
C PHE A 130 -2.95 48.84 -6.43
N PHE A 131 -2.70 47.60 -5.97
CA PHE A 131 -2.18 46.48 -6.75
C PHE A 131 -0.89 46.78 -7.55
N GLN A 132 -0.11 47.77 -7.13
CA GLN A 132 1.13 48.18 -7.80
C GLN A 132 2.34 47.39 -7.32
N LYS A 133 2.33 46.96 -6.05
CA LYS A 133 3.41 46.16 -5.46
C LYS A 133 2.92 44.82 -4.98
N LYS A 134 3.73 43.81 -5.28
CA LYS A 134 3.63 42.46 -4.73
C LYS A 134 4.67 42.32 -3.61
N TYR A 135 4.26 41.72 -2.52
CA TYR A 135 5.12 41.34 -1.41
C TYR A 135 5.11 39.83 -1.31
N TYR A 136 6.28 39.22 -1.19
CA TYR A 136 6.45 37.78 -1.17
C TYR A 136 6.93 37.35 0.21
N ASP A 137 6.40 36.23 0.68
CA ASP A 137 6.79 35.59 1.91
C ASP A 137 6.51 34.09 1.78
N THR A 138 7.28 33.26 2.47
CA THR A 138 7.12 31.80 2.42
C THR A 138 6.93 31.29 3.83
N ARG A 139 5.86 30.53 4.05
CA ARG A 139 5.54 29.94 5.35
C ARG A 139 5.78 28.45 5.29
N THR A 140 6.66 27.97 6.17
CA THR A 140 6.91 26.54 6.36
C THR A 140 5.65 25.86 6.88
N GLN A 141 5.28 24.77 6.21
CA GLN A 141 4.19 23.88 6.57
C GLN A 141 4.79 22.51 6.94
N HIS A 142 4.13 21.81 7.85
CA HIS A 142 4.53 20.46 8.26
C HIS A 142 3.28 19.58 8.28
N THR A 143 2.71 19.42 7.09
CA THR A 143 1.46 18.70 6.90
C THR A 143 1.70 17.59 5.89
N ALA A 144 1.36 16.36 6.27
CA ALA A 144 1.49 15.19 5.42
C ALA A 144 0.27 14.27 5.54
N ILE A 145 0.07 13.46 4.51
CA ILE A 145 -0.96 12.44 4.43
C ILE A 145 -0.36 11.15 3.85
N TYR A 146 -0.76 10.02 4.42
CA TYR A 146 -0.45 8.70 3.89
C TYR A 146 -1.62 8.21 3.03
N VAL A 147 -1.36 7.88 1.76
CA VAL A 147 -2.31 7.16 0.92
C VAL A 147 -1.92 5.70 0.89
N TYR A 148 -2.69 4.88 1.60
CA TYR A 148 -2.47 3.45 1.69
C TYR A 148 -2.81 2.75 0.37
N PRO A 149 -2.14 1.62 0.07
CA PRO A 149 -2.47 0.83 -1.11
C PRO A 149 -3.95 0.44 -1.08
N HIS A 150 -4.56 0.36 -2.26
CA HIS A 150 -5.86 -0.28 -2.38
C HIS A 150 -5.80 -1.71 -1.82
N LEU A 151 -6.88 -2.19 -1.21
CA LEU A 151 -6.92 -3.57 -0.70
C LEU A 151 -7.59 -4.47 -1.74
N ALA A 152 -6.86 -5.48 -2.19
CA ALA A 152 -7.37 -6.50 -3.11
C ALA A 152 -8.64 -7.19 -2.56
N ASP A 153 -9.50 -7.68 -3.46
CA ASP A 153 -10.79 -8.29 -3.09
C ASP A 153 -10.63 -9.42 -2.05
N VAL A 154 -11.28 -9.22 -0.91
CA VAL A 154 -11.33 -10.13 0.24
C VAL A 154 -11.72 -11.56 -0.18
N ARG A 155 -12.62 -11.73 -1.15
CA ARG A 155 -13.04 -13.06 -1.61
C ARG A 155 -11.92 -13.84 -2.26
N ARG A 156 -11.12 -13.16 -3.09
CA ARG A 156 -9.97 -13.76 -3.78
C ARG A 156 -8.85 -14.03 -2.79
N ILE A 157 -8.59 -13.11 -1.86
CA ILE A 157 -7.61 -13.31 -0.78
C ILE A 157 -7.99 -14.48 0.12
N ARG A 158 -9.29 -14.69 0.39
CA ARG A 158 -9.75 -15.86 1.15
C ARG A 158 -9.38 -17.18 0.46
N ASN A 159 -9.43 -17.26 -0.86
CA ASN A 159 -8.98 -18.44 -1.60
C ASN A 159 -7.48 -18.68 -1.45
N VAL A 160 -6.68 -17.61 -1.46
CA VAL A 160 -5.24 -17.68 -1.16
C VAL A 160 -5.00 -18.16 0.27
N CYS A 161 -5.73 -17.64 1.26
CA CYS A 161 -5.64 -18.07 2.65
C CYS A 161 -6.02 -19.55 2.82
N LEU A 162 -7.02 -20.03 2.09
CA LEU A 162 -7.38 -21.46 2.05
C LEU A 162 -6.26 -22.30 1.43
N ALA A 163 -5.61 -21.82 0.36
CA ALA A 163 -4.46 -22.49 -0.23
C ALA A 163 -3.27 -22.56 0.74
N ILE A 164 -2.97 -21.47 1.46
CA ILE A 164 -1.96 -21.41 2.52
C ILE A 164 -2.28 -22.41 3.63
N THR A 165 -3.54 -22.46 4.07
CA THR A 165 -4.00 -23.38 5.12
C THR A 165 -3.88 -24.84 4.65
N GLY A 166 -4.20 -25.14 3.38
CA GLY A 166 -4.03 -26.47 2.80
C GLY A 166 -2.56 -26.88 2.65
N MET A 167 -1.65 -25.91 2.53
CA MET A 167 -0.20 -26.11 2.52
C MET A 167 0.41 -26.14 3.93
N ARG A 168 -0.38 -26.06 5.00
CA ARG A 168 0.12 -26.12 6.38
C ARG A 168 0.83 -27.45 6.64
N PRO A 169 2.02 -27.45 7.27
CA PRO A 169 2.65 -28.69 7.70
C PRO A 169 1.83 -29.32 8.81
N VAL A 170 1.18 -30.44 8.51
CA VAL A 170 0.79 -31.39 9.56
C VAL A 170 2.08 -32.03 10.06
N ARG A 171 2.76 -31.36 10.97
CA ARG A 171 4.02 -31.85 11.54
C ARG A 171 3.67 -32.91 12.58
N ASN A 172 3.76 -34.15 12.15
CA ASN A 172 3.86 -35.35 12.97
C ASN A 172 2.66 -35.59 13.93
N PRO A 173 1.72 -36.50 13.61
CA PRO A 173 0.65 -36.88 14.54
C PRO A 173 1.14 -37.49 15.86
N LEU A 174 2.45 -37.69 16.05
CA LEU A 174 3.07 -38.15 17.29
C LEU A 174 2.98 -37.12 18.43
N TYR A 175 2.98 -35.81 18.15
CA TYR A 175 2.80 -34.76 19.15
C TYR A 175 1.50 -34.00 18.89
N GLN A 176 0.43 -34.45 19.54
CA GLN A 176 -0.88 -33.80 19.50
C GLN A 176 -1.00 -32.88 20.73
N ASP A 177 -1.64 -31.74 20.55
CA ASP A 177 -1.87 -30.79 21.64
C ASP A 177 -3.00 -31.31 22.56
N PRO A 178 -2.73 -31.66 23.83
CA PRO A 178 -3.73 -32.18 24.75
C PRO A 178 -4.92 -31.25 24.99
N PHE A 179 -4.82 -29.96 24.62
CA PHE A 179 -5.89 -28.98 24.76
C PHE A 179 -6.74 -28.80 23.50
N ALA A 180 -6.27 -29.29 22.34
CA ALA A 180 -6.98 -29.16 21.07
C ALA A 180 -7.81 -30.42 20.76
N PHE A 181 -9.00 -30.55 21.36
CA PHE A 181 -9.87 -31.71 21.11
C PHE A 181 -10.44 -31.71 19.68
N ALA A 182 -10.12 -32.73 18.89
CA ALA A 182 -10.56 -32.88 17.50
C ALA A 182 -11.80 -33.80 17.37
N GLY A 183 -11.93 -34.81 18.23
CA GLY A 183 -13.06 -35.74 18.16
C GLY A 183 -12.84 -37.02 18.96
N ILE A 184 -13.74 -38.00 18.77
CA ILE A 184 -13.67 -39.32 19.41
C ILE A 184 -13.70 -40.41 18.33
N ARG A 185 -12.81 -41.40 18.42
CA ARG A 185 -12.83 -42.60 17.55
C ARG A 185 -12.69 -43.88 18.35
N SER A 186 -12.90 -45.02 17.70
CA SER A 186 -12.58 -46.33 18.25
C SER A 186 -11.08 -46.47 18.56
N TYR A 187 -10.78 -47.14 19.67
CA TYR A 187 -9.43 -47.44 20.16
C TYR A 187 -8.72 -48.41 19.23
N ASP A 188 -7.50 -48.07 18.82
CA ASP A 188 -6.58 -49.00 18.16
C ASP A 188 -5.48 -49.45 19.14
N ARG A 189 -4.93 -50.64 18.95
CA ARG A 189 -3.88 -51.17 19.86
C ARG A 189 -2.58 -50.38 19.79
N SER A 190 -2.37 -49.60 18.73
CA SER A 190 -1.27 -48.66 18.60
C SER A 190 -1.44 -47.41 19.47
N ASP A 191 -2.64 -47.16 20.01
CA ASP A 191 -2.93 -45.97 20.81
C ASP A 191 -2.56 -46.15 22.30
N PRO A 192 -2.02 -45.09 22.93
CA PRO A 192 -1.72 -45.13 24.34
C PRO A 192 -3.01 -45.08 25.18
N MET A 193 -3.06 -45.93 26.21
CA MET A 193 -4.22 -46.12 27.09
C MET A 193 -4.67 -44.83 27.82
N ASN A 194 -3.76 -43.86 27.97
CA ASN A 194 -4.02 -42.58 28.64
C ASN A 194 -4.94 -41.64 27.84
N ARG A 195 -5.23 -41.94 26.57
CA ARG A 195 -6.14 -41.15 25.72
C ARG A 195 -7.57 -41.71 25.67
N ILE A 196 -7.87 -42.80 26.40
CA ILE A 196 -9.20 -43.43 26.41
C ILE A 196 -10.22 -42.51 27.07
N ASN A 197 -11.32 -42.26 26.36
CA ASN A 197 -12.46 -41.54 26.90
C ASN A 197 -13.42 -42.50 27.57
N TRP A 198 -13.20 -42.75 28.86
CA TRP A 198 -14.00 -43.68 29.67
C TRP A 198 -15.51 -43.42 29.61
N LYS A 199 -15.91 -42.14 29.53
CA LYS A 199 -17.33 -41.76 29.47
C LYS A 199 -17.97 -42.11 28.13
N ALA A 200 -17.23 -41.95 27.02
CA ALA A 200 -17.70 -42.36 25.71
C ALA A 200 -17.73 -43.90 25.58
N SER A 201 -16.68 -44.58 26.07
CA SER A 201 -16.59 -46.03 26.03
C SER A 201 -17.70 -46.72 26.81
N ALA A 202 -18.06 -46.19 27.99
CA ALA A 202 -19.16 -46.72 28.81
C ALA A 202 -20.53 -46.60 28.13
N LYS A 203 -20.71 -45.66 27.19
CA LYS A 203 -21.98 -45.46 26.47
C LYS A 203 -22.09 -46.30 25.20
N SER A 204 -21.00 -46.44 24.44
CA SER A 204 -21.01 -47.24 23.20
C SER A 204 -20.81 -48.73 23.45
N GLY A 205 -20.24 -49.11 24.60
CA GLY A 205 -19.83 -50.50 24.89
C GLY A 205 -18.52 -50.90 24.21
N GLU A 206 -17.90 -49.99 23.47
CA GLU A 206 -16.62 -50.19 22.78
C GLU A 206 -15.56 -49.24 23.33
N TRP A 207 -14.28 -49.60 23.20
CA TRP A 207 -13.19 -48.73 23.65
C TRP A 207 -13.06 -47.51 22.72
N MET A 208 -13.22 -46.30 23.28
CA MET A 208 -13.15 -45.03 22.55
C MET A 208 -11.99 -44.17 23.04
N VAL A 209 -11.37 -43.43 22.12
CA VAL A 209 -10.20 -42.57 22.35
C VAL A 209 -10.48 -41.14 21.93
N ASN A 210 -10.03 -40.18 22.74
CA ASN A 210 -9.99 -38.78 22.35
C ASN A 210 -8.89 -38.53 21.32
N GLN A 211 -9.27 -37.98 20.17
CA GLN A 211 -8.34 -37.43 19.21
C GLN A 211 -8.07 -35.97 19.52
N PHE A 212 -6.80 -35.61 19.47
CA PHE A 212 -6.35 -34.24 19.63
C PHE A 212 -5.71 -33.76 18.33
N ASP A 213 -5.97 -32.51 17.96
CA ASP A 213 -5.37 -31.90 16.78
C ASP A 213 -3.93 -31.46 17.09
N ALA A 214 -3.13 -31.29 16.05
CA ALA A 214 -1.80 -30.73 16.18
C ALA A 214 -1.87 -29.21 15.99
N THR A 215 -1.83 -28.45 17.09
CA THR A 215 -1.67 -27.00 17.04
C THR A 215 -0.22 -26.65 16.69
N THR A 216 0.10 -26.56 15.40
CA THR A 216 1.38 -25.98 14.96
C THR A 216 1.19 -24.50 14.68
N ASP A 217 1.84 -23.64 15.47
CA ASP A 217 2.00 -22.23 15.10
C ASP A 217 2.90 -22.19 13.86
N PHE A 218 2.38 -21.65 12.75
CA PHE A 218 3.16 -21.41 11.55
C PHE A 218 3.20 -19.92 11.27
N SER A 219 4.34 -19.43 10.82
CA SER A 219 4.48 -18.06 10.35
C SER A 219 4.37 -18.03 8.83
N VAL A 220 3.88 -16.93 8.28
CA VAL A 220 3.89 -16.69 6.84
C VAL A 220 4.93 -15.61 6.54
N ARG A 221 5.79 -15.86 5.55
CA ARG A 221 6.76 -14.90 5.04
C ARG A 221 6.38 -14.50 3.61
N CYS A 222 5.86 -13.30 3.47
CA CYS A 222 5.53 -12.67 2.20
C CYS A 222 6.78 -12.04 1.60
N LEU A 223 7.15 -12.50 0.41
CA LEU A 223 8.25 -12.02 -0.40
C LEU A 223 7.65 -11.16 -1.51
N LEU A 224 7.80 -9.85 -1.42
CA LEU A 224 7.17 -8.89 -2.32
C LEU A 224 8.19 -8.35 -3.32
N ASP A 225 7.91 -8.56 -4.60
CA ASP A 225 8.69 -8.01 -5.69
C ASP A 225 8.06 -6.74 -6.23
N THR A 226 8.83 -5.65 -6.25
CA THR A 226 8.43 -4.34 -6.78
C THR A 226 9.25 -3.93 -8.00
N ALA A 227 10.07 -4.85 -8.53
CA ALA A 227 10.83 -4.61 -9.75
C ALA A 227 9.91 -4.65 -10.98
N ASP A 228 10.23 -3.84 -11.98
CA ASP A 228 9.61 -3.91 -13.29
C ASP A 228 10.71 -4.12 -14.34
N ASP A 229 11.08 -5.40 -14.53
CA ASP A 229 12.21 -5.79 -15.37
C ASP A 229 11.82 -5.89 -16.87
N TYR A 230 10.53 -5.77 -17.18
CA TYR A 230 10.04 -5.87 -18.56
C TYR A 230 10.22 -4.56 -19.34
N ILE A 231 10.48 -4.70 -20.65
CA ILE A 231 10.61 -3.57 -21.58
C ILE A 231 9.33 -2.72 -21.64
N LEU A 232 8.17 -3.36 -21.48
CA LEU A 232 6.88 -2.70 -21.34
C LEU A 232 6.53 -2.61 -19.86
N THR A 233 6.86 -1.47 -19.26
CA THR A 233 6.56 -1.17 -17.86
C THR A 233 5.06 -1.22 -17.63
N SER A 234 4.65 -2.08 -16.70
CA SER A 234 3.26 -2.30 -16.30
C SER A 234 3.17 -2.00 -14.81
N PRO A 235 3.11 -0.70 -14.44
CA PRO A 235 3.18 -0.29 -13.05
C PRO A 235 1.95 -0.75 -12.27
N HIS A 236 0.79 -0.87 -12.92
CA HIS A 236 -0.46 -1.32 -12.27
C HIS A 236 -0.36 -2.74 -11.71
N LEU A 237 0.39 -3.66 -12.35
CA LEU A 237 0.63 -5.00 -11.82
C LEU A 237 1.52 -5.01 -10.58
N VAL A 238 2.47 -4.07 -10.51
CA VAL A 238 3.32 -3.89 -9.32
C VAL A 238 2.48 -3.31 -8.18
N GLU A 239 1.63 -2.32 -8.47
CA GLU A 239 0.67 -1.80 -7.49
C GLU A 239 -0.26 -2.89 -6.97
N GLU A 240 -0.80 -3.72 -7.86
CA GLU A 240 -1.64 -4.86 -7.47
C GLU A 240 -0.87 -5.88 -6.61
N SER A 241 0.43 -6.10 -6.87
CA SER A 241 1.28 -6.95 -6.02
C SER A 241 1.34 -6.42 -4.58
N ILE A 242 1.46 -5.11 -4.41
CA ILE A 242 1.46 -4.44 -3.11
C ILE A 242 0.08 -4.54 -2.46
N SER A 243 -0.99 -4.35 -3.23
CA SER A 243 -2.38 -4.50 -2.79
C SER A 243 -2.70 -5.91 -2.29
N ILE A 244 -2.23 -6.94 -3.01
CA ILE A 244 -2.36 -8.35 -2.61
C ILE A 244 -1.58 -8.61 -1.32
N ALA A 245 -0.34 -8.13 -1.22
CA ALA A 245 0.48 -8.31 -0.02
C ALA A 245 -0.17 -7.66 1.21
N ALA A 246 -0.69 -6.43 1.04
CA ALA A 246 -1.38 -5.68 2.09
C ALA A 246 -2.65 -6.39 2.56
N ALA A 247 -3.50 -6.86 1.64
CA ALA A 247 -4.74 -7.53 1.95
C ALA A 247 -4.51 -8.93 2.55
N LEU A 248 -3.55 -9.70 2.00
CA LEU A 248 -3.18 -11.02 2.51
C LEU A 248 -2.64 -10.93 3.93
N ALA A 249 -1.71 -10.00 4.19
CA ALA A 249 -1.15 -9.82 5.52
C ALA A 249 -2.24 -9.41 6.53
N ALA A 250 -3.16 -8.52 6.14
CA ALA A 250 -4.28 -8.11 7.00
C ALA A 250 -5.19 -9.29 7.39
N GLU A 251 -5.57 -10.13 6.42
CA GLU A 251 -6.41 -11.31 6.66
C GLU A 251 -5.67 -12.37 7.52
N LEU A 252 -4.39 -12.62 7.26
CA LEU A 252 -3.58 -13.55 8.06
C LEU A 252 -3.41 -13.07 9.50
N LEU A 253 -3.17 -11.77 9.69
CA LEU A 253 -3.07 -11.16 11.02
C LEU A 253 -4.40 -11.19 11.78
N ALA A 254 -5.53 -11.00 11.08
CA ALA A 254 -6.86 -11.20 11.65
C ALA A 254 -7.08 -12.65 12.11
N GLY A 255 -6.52 -13.61 11.37
CA GLY A 255 -6.43 -15.02 11.73
C GLY A 255 -5.43 -15.36 12.86
N ARG A 256 -4.75 -14.36 13.44
CA ARG A 256 -3.68 -14.50 14.45
C ARG A 256 -2.43 -15.25 13.98
N THR A 257 -2.20 -15.30 12.67
CA THR A 257 -0.97 -15.85 12.10
C THR A 257 0.10 -14.76 12.10
N ASP A 258 1.32 -15.10 12.49
CA ASP A 258 2.47 -14.19 12.39
C ASP A 258 2.87 -14.01 10.92
N VAL A 259 3.09 -12.76 10.50
CA VAL A 259 3.41 -12.41 9.12
C VAL A 259 4.68 -11.57 9.06
N ASP A 260 5.65 -12.02 8.28
CA ASP A 260 6.82 -11.24 7.89
C ASP A 260 6.66 -10.80 6.43
N ILE A 261 6.86 -9.52 6.13
CA ILE A 261 6.93 -9.01 4.76
C ILE A 261 8.37 -8.59 4.48
N LEU A 262 8.96 -9.18 3.46
CA LEU A 262 10.28 -8.85 2.96
C LEU A 262 10.15 -8.45 1.49
N GLY A 263 10.57 -7.23 1.15
CA GLY A 263 10.50 -6.71 -0.21
C GLY A 263 11.87 -6.28 -0.74
N ASN A 264 12.01 -6.31 -2.06
CA ASN A 264 13.18 -5.75 -2.76
C ASN A 264 13.06 -4.24 -3.04
N GLY A 265 11.85 -3.69 -2.90
CA GLY A 265 11.58 -2.27 -3.10
C GLY A 265 12.30 -1.36 -2.11
N GLU A 266 12.76 -0.23 -2.63
CA GLU A 266 13.22 0.88 -1.81
C GLU A 266 12.01 1.53 -1.13
N TYR A 267 12.12 1.74 0.19
CA TYR A 267 11.17 2.56 0.92
C TYR A 267 11.89 3.74 1.58
N LEU A 268 11.28 4.92 1.48
CA LEU A 268 11.77 6.15 2.12
C LEU A 268 10.94 6.40 3.38
N GLU A 269 11.53 6.15 4.55
CA GLU A 269 10.91 6.39 5.85
C GLU A 269 10.80 7.91 6.10
N PRO A 270 9.60 8.50 6.24
CA PRO A 270 9.50 9.95 6.48
C PRO A 270 10.22 10.32 7.77
N ALA A 271 10.95 11.44 7.76
CA ALA A 271 11.72 11.95 8.89
C ALA A 271 10.83 12.53 10.03
N GLU A 272 9.76 11.83 10.40
CA GLU A 272 9.00 12.12 11.62
C GLU A 272 9.66 11.39 12.80
N GLY A 273 10.54 12.09 13.52
CA GLY A 273 11.08 11.62 14.81
C GLY A 273 12.31 10.72 14.74
N LEU A 274 12.84 10.39 13.56
CA LEU A 274 14.18 9.83 13.45
C LEU A 274 15.20 10.96 13.59
N SER A 275 15.95 10.92 14.69
CA SER A 275 17.21 11.64 14.91
C SER A 275 17.99 11.78 13.61
N GLU A 276 18.60 12.94 13.39
CA GLU A 276 19.50 13.36 12.29
C GLU A 276 20.76 12.46 12.09
N ARG A 277 20.72 11.18 12.46
CA ARG A 277 21.85 10.24 12.50
C ARG A 277 21.98 9.32 11.28
N THR A 278 21.06 9.39 10.31
CA THR A 278 21.06 8.51 9.11
C THR A 278 20.81 9.28 7.82
N ALA A 279 21.20 10.55 7.77
CA ALA A 279 21.39 11.24 6.51
C ALA A 279 22.84 11.02 6.06
N ASP A 280 23.05 10.64 4.80
CA ASP A 280 24.38 10.70 4.20
C ASP A 280 24.91 12.15 4.30
N ALA A 281 26.22 12.37 4.13
CA ALA A 281 26.87 13.68 4.22
C ALA A 281 26.27 14.78 3.30
N ALA A 282 25.31 14.42 2.43
CA ALA A 282 24.54 15.29 1.55
C ALA A 282 23.06 15.52 1.97
N GLY A 283 22.62 15.04 3.13
CA GLY A 283 21.24 15.27 3.63
C GLY A 283 20.16 14.37 3.01
N LYS A 284 20.53 13.37 2.19
CA LYS A 284 19.59 12.38 1.63
C LYS A 284 19.39 11.22 2.60
N LEU A 285 18.14 10.79 2.75
CA LEU A 285 17.78 9.57 3.47
C LEU A 285 18.33 8.36 2.70
N ALA A 286 18.98 7.44 3.41
CA ALA A 286 19.50 6.23 2.78
C ALA A 286 18.35 5.25 2.44
N PRO A 287 18.34 4.67 1.22
CA PRO A 287 17.45 3.58 0.82
C PRO A 287 17.48 2.46 1.87
N ARG A 288 16.31 1.96 2.28
CA ARG A 288 16.23 0.74 3.10
C ARG A 288 15.45 -0.34 2.38
N GLN A 289 15.91 -1.57 2.55
CA GLN A 289 15.17 -2.75 2.16
C GLN A 289 13.94 -2.91 3.06
N LEU A 290 12.79 -3.20 2.46
CA LEU A 290 11.55 -3.40 3.19
C LEU A 290 11.61 -4.70 4.01
N GLU A 291 11.69 -4.58 5.33
CA GLU A 291 11.50 -5.70 6.26
C GLU A 291 10.48 -5.29 7.33
N ILE A 292 9.39 -6.04 7.43
CA ILE A 292 8.31 -5.82 8.40
C ILE A 292 7.99 -7.14 9.07
N SER A 293 8.13 -7.22 10.39
CA SER A 293 7.70 -8.37 11.19
C SER A 293 6.50 -8.00 12.02
N LEU A 294 5.37 -8.67 11.76
CA LEU A 294 4.08 -8.42 12.41
C LEU A 294 3.65 -9.67 13.16
N ARG A 295 3.35 -9.50 14.46
CA ARG A 295 2.81 -10.59 15.28
C ARG A 295 1.30 -10.57 15.28
N GLY A 296 0.69 -11.74 15.25
CA GLY A 296 -0.77 -11.91 15.33
C GLY A 296 -1.34 -11.20 16.56
N GLY A 297 -2.30 -10.29 16.33
CA GLY A 297 -2.94 -9.50 17.39
C GLY A 297 -2.14 -8.29 17.90
N SER A 298 -0.96 -8.00 17.34
CA SER A 298 -0.29 -6.72 17.56
C SER A 298 -0.95 -5.63 16.69
N GLY A 299 -1.10 -4.40 17.21
CA GLY A 299 -1.65 -3.26 16.48
C GLY A 299 -0.77 -2.74 15.32
N GLY A 300 0.11 -3.57 14.77
CA GLY A 300 1.10 -3.20 13.76
C GLY A 300 0.56 -3.00 12.35
N LEU A 301 -0.75 -3.18 12.13
CA LEU A 301 -1.36 -3.06 10.79
C LEU A 301 -1.19 -1.65 10.19
N GLN A 302 -1.29 -0.60 11.03
CA GLN A 302 -1.08 0.78 10.56
C GLN A 302 0.37 1.03 10.14
N GLU A 303 1.33 0.48 10.87
CA GLU A 303 2.75 0.59 10.53
C GLU A 303 3.06 -0.14 9.21
N MET A 304 2.46 -1.30 9.01
CA MET A 304 2.54 -2.03 7.75
C MET A 304 2.05 -1.18 6.58
N TYR A 305 0.83 -0.63 6.66
CA TYR A 305 0.29 0.18 5.57
C TYR A 305 1.09 1.45 5.32
N ARG A 306 1.62 2.11 6.37
CA ARG A 306 2.52 3.26 6.22
C ARG A 306 3.77 2.90 5.43
N ARG A 307 4.45 1.80 5.77
CA ARG A 307 5.65 1.37 5.05
C ARG A 307 5.35 0.98 3.61
N LEU A 308 4.26 0.24 3.37
CA LEU A 308 3.83 -0.13 2.02
C LEU A 308 3.47 1.09 1.16
N ALA A 309 2.90 2.15 1.77
CA ALA A 309 2.62 3.41 1.09
C ALA A 309 3.89 4.21 0.73
N CYS A 310 5.00 3.99 1.43
CA CYS A 310 6.28 4.66 1.20
C CYS A 310 7.19 3.93 0.19
N ILE A 311 6.72 2.84 -0.43
CA ILE A 311 7.48 2.10 -1.45
C ILE A 311 7.43 2.87 -2.77
N GLU A 312 8.60 3.15 -3.34
CA GLU A 312 8.70 3.74 -4.67
C GLU A 312 8.74 2.64 -5.75
N THR A 313 7.74 2.59 -6.62
CA THR A 313 7.72 1.64 -7.74
C THR A 313 8.86 1.93 -8.72
N GLY A 314 9.63 0.90 -9.10
CA GLY A 314 10.72 1.01 -10.08
C GLY A 314 12.09 1.32 -9.47
N HIS A 315 12.16 1.65 -8.18
CA HIS A 315 13.42 1.75 -7.43
C HIS A 315 13.60 0.51 -6.56
N VAL A 316 14.63 -0.28 -6.89
CA VAL A 316 14.86 -1.59 -6.27
C VAL A 316 16.23 -1.58 -5.60
N CYS A 317 16.29 -2.04 -4.35
CA CYS A 317 17.54 -2.12 -3.58
C CYS A 317 18.41 -3.32 -4.02
N CYS A 318 17.79 -4.42 -4.41
CA CYS A 318 18.46 -5.66 -4.79
C CYS A 318 17.60 -6.47 -5.77
N ASP A 319 18.23 -7.33 -6.58
CA ASP A 319 17.49 -8.27 -7.42
C ASP A 319 16.72 -9.28 -6.54
N MET A 320 15.45 -9.54 -6.88
CA MET A 320 14.61 -10.49 -6.16
C MET A 320 15.19 -11.91 -6.17
N ALA A 321 15.86 -12.30 -7.25
CA ALA A 321 16.51 -13.62 -7.32
C ALA A 321 17.66 -13.77 -6.30
N GLU A 322 18.41 -12.69 -6.04
CA GLU A 322 19.46 -12.68 -5.02
C GLU A 322 18.88 -12.73 -3.60
N LEU A 323 17.75 -12.05 -3.38
CA LEU A 323 17.01 -12.08 -2.12
C LEU A 323 16.49 -13.49 -1.82
N LEU A 324 15.94 -14.20 -2.82
CA LEU A 324 15.56 -15.60 -2.66
C LEU A 324 16.74 -16.52 -2.34
N ALA A 325 17.88 -16.30 -3.00
CA ALA A 325 19.08 -17.08 -2.72
C ALA A 325 19.55 -16.86 -1.27
N ALA A 326 19.55 -15.62 -0.77
CA ALA A 326 19.87 -15.30 0.61
C ALA A 326 18.88 -15.92 1.63
N GLU A 327 17.60 -16.01 1.28
CA GLU A 327 16.59 -16.69 2.10
C GLU A 327 16.72 -18.22 2.07
N THR A 328 17.27 -18.79 1.00
CA THR A 328 17.54 -20.23 0.89
C THR A 328 18.56 -20.69 1.95
N ASP A 329 19.52 -19.84 2.30
CA ASP A 329 20.48 -20.10 3.38
C ASP A 329 19.86 -19.98 4.79
N ARG A 330 18.70 -19.34 4.91
CA ARG A 330 18.06 -18.97 6.19
C ARG A 330 16.63 -19.53 6.34
N ILE A 331 16.39 -20.70 5.76
CA ILE A 331 15.05 -21.31 5.77
C ILE A 331 14.58 -21.59 7.19
N ARG A 332 13.36 -21.13 7.47
CA ARG A 332 12.66 -21.40 8.73
C ARG A 332 11.75 -22.63 8.57
N PRO A 333 11.87 -23.65 9.43
CA PRO A 333 11.19 -24.94 9.24
C PRO A 333 9.66 -24.88 9.40
N ASP A 334 9.14 -23.94 10.19
CA ASP A 334 7.71 -23.76 10.45
C ASP A 334 7.15 -22.50 9.75
N CYS A 335 7.79 -22.09 8.65
CA CYS A 335 7.41 -20.91 7.87
C CYS A 335 6.94 -21.28 6.46
N LEU A 336 5.80 -20.73 6.05
CA LEU A 336 5.32 -20.80 4.69
C LEU A 336 5.73 -19.53 3.93
N TYR A 337 6.31 -19.68 2.74
CA TYR A 337 6.74 -18.58 1.91
C TYR A 337 5.68 -18.27 0.86
N VAL A 338 5.31 -16.99 0.74
CA VAL A 338 4.42 -16.50 -0.31
C VAL A 338 5.20 -15.50 -1.16
N LEU A 339 5.55 -15.88 -2.39
CA LEU A 339 6.17 -14.98 -3.35
C LEU A 339 5.08 -14.25 -4.13
N ILE A 340 5.08 -12.92 -4.08
CA ILE A 340 4.18 -12.06 -4.83
C ILE A 340 5.05 -11.29 -5.81
N SER A 341 5.04 -11.74 -7.06
CA SER A 341 5.85 -11.16 -8.12
C SER A 341 5.17 -11.36 -9.47
N LYS A 342 5.15 -10.31 -10.28
CA LYS A 342 4.75 -10.38 -11.69
C LYS A 342 5.86 -10.95 -12.58
N ASN A 343 7.13 -10.81 -12.18
CA ASN A 343 8.28 -11.13 -13.02
C ASN A 343 8.50 -12.63 -13.06
N TYR A 344 8.18 -13.27 -14.18
CA TYR A 344 8.25 -14.72 -14.36
C TYR A 344 9.44 -15.16 -15.21
N ASP A 345 10.62 -14.66 -14.87
CA ASP A 345 11.84 -14.91 -15.63
C ASP A 345 12.50 -16.25 -15.26
N ALA A 346 13.36 -16.76 -16.14
CA ALA A 346 14.08 -18.02 -15.91
C ALA A 346 14.92 -17.98 -14.63
N LYS A 347 15.62 -16.85 -14.39
CA LYS A 347 16.42 -16.63 -13.18
C LYS A 347 15.56 -16.67 -11.92
N MET A 348 14.39 -16.02 -11.96
CA MET A 348 13.45 -15.96 -10.85
C MET A 348 12.86 -17.34 -10.53
N ARG A 349 12.50 -18.10 -11.56
CA ARG A 349 12.04 -19.49 -11.43
C ARG A 349 13.10 -20.42 -10.84
N GLU A 350 14.34 -20.33 -11.30
CA GLU A 350 15.44 -21.13 -10.77
C GLU A 350 15.67 -20.84 -9.29
N ALA A 351 15.65 -19.57 -8.88
CA ALA A 351 15.79 -19.17 -7.49
C ALA A 351 14.60 -19.62 -6.62
N ALA A 352 13.37 -19.48 -7.12
CA ALA A 352 12.17 -19.99 -6.46
C ALA A 352 12.19 -21.53 -6.31
N TRP A 353 12.71 -22.24 -7.31
CA TRP A 353 12.87 -23.68 -7.25
C TRP A 353 13.96 -24.11 -6.27
N ALA A 354 15.10 -23.41 -6.21
CA ALA A 354 16.14 -23.68 -5.24
C ALA A 354 15.63 -23.57 -3.79
N LEU A 355 14.80 -22.55 -3.52
CA LEU A 355 14.15 -22.36 -2.22
C LEU A 355 13.21 -23.54 -1.87
N ALA A 356 12.42 -24.01 -2.84
CA ALA A 356 11.54 -25.15 -2.66
C ALA A 356 12.30 -26.47 -2.47
N GLU A 357 13.37 -26.70 -3.24
CA GLU A 357 14.24 -27.89 -3.11
C GLU A 357 14.97 -27.95 -1.78
N ALA A 358 15.33 -26.80 -1.22
CA ALA A 358 15.91 -26.69 0.11
C ALA A 358 14.89 -26.96 1.25
N GLY A 359 13.62 -27.23 0.92
CA GLY A 359 12.59 -27.70 1.85
C GLY A 359 11.56 -26.64 2.25
N ALA A 360 11.61 -25.44 1.67
CA ALA A 360 10.59 -24.42 1.89
C ALA A 360 9.28 -24.76 1.17
N ARG A 361 8.15 -24.38 1.77
CA ARG A 361 6.85 -24.43 1.09
C ARG A 361 6.57 -23.07 0.47
N LEU A 362 6.53 -23.02 -0.85
CA LEU A 362 6.44 -21.80 -1.62
C LEU A 362 5.12 -21.74 -2.38
N LEU A 363 4.34 -20.70 -2.11
CA LEU A 363 3.20 -20.29 -2.93
C LEU A 363 3.60 -19.04 -3.73
N TRP A 364 3.62 -19.13 -5.05
CA TRP A 364 3.85 -17.98 -5.92
C TRP A 364 2.52 -17.43 -6.43
N ILE A 365 2.19 -16.20 -6.05
CA ILE A 365 1.08 -15.42 -6.59
C ILE A 365 1.61 -14.50 -7.68
N ARG A 366 1.14 -14.68 -8.91
CA ARG A 366 1.57 -13.92 -10.08
C ARG A 366 0.42 -13.05 -10.60
N PRO A 367 0.47 -11.72 -10.40
CA PRO A 367 -0.46 -10.80 -11.04
C PRO A 367 -0.27 -10.81 -12.55
N VAL A 368 -1.35 -11.05 -13.28
CA VAL A 368 -1.38 -11.12 -14.75
C VAL A 368 -2.58 -10.34 -15.27
N ASP A 369 -2.42 -9.66 -16.40
CA ASP A 369 -3.56 -9.03 -17.05
C ASP A 369 -4.52 -10.09 -17.60
N ALA A 370 -5.83 -9.90 -17.41
CA ALA A 370 -6.86 -10.83 -17.90
C ALA A 370 -6.79 -11.09 -19.44
N GLY A 371 -6.17 -10.17 -20.19
CA GLY A 371 -5.92 -10.33 -21.63
C GLY A 371 -4.79 -11.30 -21.99
N GLU A 372 -3.82 -11.51 -21.10
CA GLU A 372 -2.68 -12.41 -21.32
C GLU A 372 -3.04 -13.87 -21.06
N THR A 373 -3.85 -14.15 -20.03
CA THR A 373 -4.35 -15.50 -19.75
C THR A 373 -5.23 -16.02 -20.88
N ALA A 374 -6.04 -15.16 -21.49
CA ALA A 374 -6.86 -15.49 -22.66
C ALA A 374 -6.01 -15.80 -23.92
N ARG A 375 -4.87 -15.11 -24.11
CA ARG A 375 -3.94 -15.39 -25.23
C ARG A 375 -3.20 -16.71 -25.05
N ALA A 376 -2.69 -16.98 -23.85
CA ALA A 376 -2.04 -18.26 -23.53
C ALA A 376 -3.01 -19.45 -23.70
N ASN A 377 -4.26 -19.30 -23.24
CA ASN A 377 -5.29 -20.32 -23.42
C ASN A 377 -5.74 -20.45 -24.89
N GLY A 378 -5.79 -19.35 -25.66
CA GLY A 378 -6.10 -19.36 -27.09
C GLY A 378 -5.02 -20.02 -27.96
N GLU A 379 -3.74 -19.88 -27.59
CA GLU A 379 -2.62 -20.56 -28.25
C GLU A 379 -2.58 -22.06 -27.90
N ALA A 380 -2.90 -22.44 -26.66
CA ALA A 380 -3.04 -23.85 -26.27
C ALA A 380 -4.17 -24.58 -27.02
N VAL A 381 -5.28 -23.89 -27.29
CA VAL A 381 -6.41 -24.42 -28.09
C VAL A 381 -6.07 -24.48 -29.59
N ARG A 382 -5.24 -23.56 -30.11
CA ARG A 382 -4.74 -23.64 -31.50
C ARG A 382 -3.71 -24.75 -31.70
N GLY A 383 -2.83 -24.99 -30.72
CA GLY A 383 -1.84 -26.08 -30.77
C GLY A 383 -2.43 -27.49 -30.66
N THR A 384 -3.66 -27.63 -30.16
CA THR A 384 -4.40 -28.91 -30.09
C THR A 384 -5.35 -29.13 -31.27
N GLY A 385 -5.53 -28.13 -32.15
CA GLY A 385 -6.40 -28.19 -33.33
C GLY A 385 -5.78 -28.78 -34.59
N GLU A 386 -4.47 -29.07 -34.62
CA GLU A 386 -3.76 -29.56 -35.82
C GLU A 386 -3.55 -31.09 -35.85
N ALA A 387 -4.16 -31.84 -34.91
CA ALA A 387 -4.05 -33.29 -34.84
C ALA A 387 -5.38 -33.98 -34.49
N ALA A 388 -6.47 -33.67 -35.22
CA ALA A 388 -7.68 -34.49 -35.20
C ALA A 388 -8.62 -34.20 -36.40
N GLU A 389 -8.17 -34.46 -37.62
CA GLU A 389 -9.09 -34.74 -38.73
C GLU A 389 -9.28 -36.26 -38.81
N GLY A 390 -10.37 -36.75 -38.22
CA GLY A 390 -10.69 -38.18 -38.25
C GLY A 390 -11.89 -38.54 -37.39
N THR A 391 -13.03 -38.74 -38.06
CA THR A 391 -14.25 -39.42 -37.60
C THR A 391 -15.08 -38.74 -36.52
N GLY A 392 -16.29 -38.33 -36.90
CA GLY A 392 -17.30 -37.79 -35.99
C GLY A 392 -18.13 -38.87 -35.32
N GLU A 393 -18.58 -38.58 -34.10
CA GLU A 393 -19.89 -39.01 -33.61
C GLU A 393 -20.32 -38.09 -32.44
N ALA A 394 -21.63 -37.82 -32.38
CA ALA A 394 -22.24 -36.87 -31.47
C ALA A 394 -22.34 -37.40 -30.02
N ALA A 395 -22.04 -36.55 -29.03
CA ALA A 395 -22.60 -36.67 -27.69
C ALA A 395 -22.68 -35.31 -26.96
N LYS A 396 -23.88 -35.02 -26.45
CA LYS A 396 -24.20 -33.93 -25.53
C LYS A 396 -23.50 -34.10 -24.19
N GLY A 397 -23.12 -33.00 -23.55
CA GLY A 397 -23.35 -32.82 -22.10
C GLY A 397 -22.18 -32.28 -21.28
N VAL A 398 -22.54 -31.29 -20.45
CA VAL A 398 -21.92 -30.88 -19.18
C VAL A 398 -20.82 -29.80 -19.26
N SER A 399 -21.26 -28.61 -18.88
CA SER A 399 -20.47 -27.47 -18.41
C SER A 399 -19.60 -27.86 -17.20
N GLY A 400 -18.28 -27.72 -17.35
CA GLY A 400 -17.32 -27.79 -16.25
C GLY A 400 -16.33 -26.64 -16.36
N SER A 401 -16.28 -25.81 -15.33
CA SER A 401 -15.29 -24.76 -15.12
C SER A 401 -13.90 -25.37 -15.03
N GLY A 402 -13.10 -25.24 -16.09
CA GLY A 402 -11.73 -25.71 -16.14
C GLY A 402 -10.79 -24.73 -15.45
N THR A 403 -10.37 -25.04 -14.22
CA THR A 403 -9.09 -24.59 -13.69
C THR A 403 -7.99 -25.26 -14.51
N GLY A 404 -7.31 -24.49 -15.34
CA GLY A 404 -6.15 -24.96 -16.10
C GLY A 404 -4.98 -25.26 -15.17
N ASP A 405 -4.74 -26.53 -14.89
CA ASP A 405 -3.48 -27.01 -14.33
C ASP A 405 -2.38 -26.83 -15.40
N VAL A 406 -1.52 -25.83 -15.24
CA VAL A 406 -0.32 -25.64 -16.05
C VAL A 406 0.93 -25.90 -15.21
N ALA A 407 1.59 -27.01 -15.55
CA ALA A 407 3.01 -27.32 -15.37
C ALA A 407 3.63 -27.31 -13.96
N GLY A 408 3.72 -28.51 -13.36
CA GLY A 408 4.84 -28.88 -12.51
C GLY A 408 4.61 -28.84 -10.99
N THR A 409 3.64 -29.60 -10.49
CA THR A 409 3.53 -29.88 -9.03
C THR A 409 4.64 -30.84 -8.59
N LYS A 410 5.84 -30.29 -8.33
CA LYS A 410 6.84 -30.92 -7.46
C LYS A 410 6.52 -30.56 -6.01
N ALA A 411 6.84 -31.46 -5.07
CA ALA A 411 6.43 -31.34 -3.68
C ALA A 411 6.83 -29.98 -3.06
N GLY A 412 5.85 -29.20 -2.62
CA GLY A 412 6.07 -27.95 -1.88
C GLY A 412 6.00 -26.65 -2.68
N PHE A 413 5.91 -26.69 -4.02
CA PHE A 413 5.76 -25.51 -4.88
C PHE A 413 4.36 -25.43 -5.49
N ARG A 414 3.71 -24.27 -5.40
CA ARG A 414 2.43 -23.98 -6.06
C ARG A 414 2.47 -22.60 -6.72
N LEU A 415 2.09 -22.52 -7.99
CA LEU A 415 1.88 -21.27 -8.71
C LEU A 415 0.38 -20.94 -8.77
N MET A 416 0.03 -19.68 -8.58
CA MET A 416 -1.33 -19.17 -8.66
C MET A 416 -1.34 -17.86 -9.44
N ASP A 417 -2.03 -17.87 -10.58
CA ASP A 417 -2.22 -16.67 -11.38
C ASP A 417 -3.34 -15.81 -10.78
N TRP A 418 -3.08 -14.52 -10.68
CA TRP A 418 -3.99 -13.51 -10.17
C TRP A 418 -4.39 -12.58 -11.30
N GLU A 419 -5.55 -12.82 -11.90
CA GLU A 419 -6.05 -12.00 -13.00
C GLU A 419 -6.44 -10.60 -12.50
N VAL A 420 -5.83 -9.55 -13.06
CA VAL A 420 -6.14 -8.17 -12.75
C VAL A 420 -7.22 -7.70 -13.73
N GLU A 421 -8.34 -7.20 -13.19
CA GLU A 421 -9.34 -6.52 -14.01
C GLU A 421 -8.82 -5.12 -14.37
N PRO A 422 -9.02 -4.67 -15.63
CA PRO A 422 -8.45 -3.42 -16.14
C PRO A 422 -9.08 -2.15 -15.55
#